data_AF-A0A376P6B4-F1
#
_entry.id   AF-A0A376P6B4-F1
#
_cell.length_a   1.000
_cell.length_b   1.000
_cell.length_c   1.000
_cell.angle_alpha   90.00
_cell.angle_beta   90.00
_cell.angle_gamma   90.00
#
_symmetry.space_group_name_H-M   'P 1'
#
loop_
_entity.id
_entity.type
_entity.pdbx_description
1 polymer ?
#
loop_
_entity_poly.entity_id
_entity_poly.type
_entity_poly.pdbx_seq_one_letter_code
_entity_poly.pdbx_strand_id
1 'polypeptide(L)'
;MANKPSAEELKKNLSEMQFYVTQNHGTEPPFTGRLLHNKRDGVYHCLICDAPLFHSQTKYDSGCGWPSFYEPVSEESIRYIKDLSHGMQRIEIRCG
;
A
#
# COMPACT_ATOMS: atom_id res chain seq x y z
N MET A 1 -10.93 13.03 -10.12
CA MET A 1 -11.04 11.59 -10.43
C MET A 1 -9.79 11.22 -11.20
N ALA A 2 -8.78 10.64 -10.55
CA ALA A 2 -7.53 10.27 -11.22
C ALA A 2 -7.82 9.15 -12.24
N ASN A 3 -7.32 9.32 -13.46
CA ASN A 3 -7.50 8.40 -14.57
C ASN A 3 -6.74 7.10 -14.25
N LYS A 4 -7.42 6.11 -13.65
CA LYS A 4 -6.79 4.84 -13.26
C LYS A 4 -6.33 4.11 -14.55
N PRO A 5 -5.05 3.74 -14.68
CA PRO A 5 -4.57 3.05 -15.86
C PRO A 5 -5.31 1.72 -16.08
N SER A 6 -5.43 1.30 -17.33
CA SER A 6 -6.03 0.01 -17.69
C SER A 6 -5.19 -1.16 -17.15
N ALA A 7 -5.81 -2.32 -16.97
CA ALA A 7 -5.12 -3.51 -16.45
C ALA A 7 -3.91 -3.92 -17.33
N GLU A 8 -4.01 -3.74 -18.65
CA GLU A 8 -2.93 -4.04 -19.59
C GLU A 8 -1.76 -3.05 -19.48
N GLU A 9 -2.02 -1.77 -19.23
CA GLU A 9 -0.97 -0.79 -18.96
C GLU A 9 -0.27 -1.07 -17.63
N LEU A 10 -1.03 -1.45 -16.60
CA LEU A 10 -0.46 -1.81 -15.30
C LEU A 10 0.43 -3.04 -15.38
N LYS A 11 0.04 -4.08 -16.13
CA LYS A 11 0.89 -5.26 -16.33
C LYS A 11 2.22 -4.96 -17.02
N LYS A 12 2.25 -3.94 -17.89
CA LYS A 12 3.48 -3.54 -18.61
C LYS A 12 4.41 -2.66 -17.76
N ASN A 13 3.85 -1.83 -16.89
CA ASN A 13 4.60 -0.81 -16.15
C ASN A 13 4.98 -1.24 -14.73
N LEU A 14 4.33 -2.25 -14.18
CA LEU A 14 4.60 -2.76 -12.83
C LEU A 14 5.45 -4.02 -12.87
N SER A 15 6.29 -4.20 -11.85
CA SER A 15 6.85 -5.53 -11.59
C SER A 15 5.73 -6.51 -11.23
N GLU A 16 6.00 -7.81 -11.40
CA GLU A 16 5.05 -8.88 -11.02
C GLU A 16 4.57 -8.72 -9.58
N MET A 17 5.48 -8.41 -8.66
CA MET A 17 5.19 -8.23 -7.24
C MET A 17 4.35 -6.97 -6.97
N GLN A 18 4.63 -5.88 -7.67
CA GLN A 18 3.81 -4.66 -7.58
C GLN A 18 2.39 -4.90 -8.10
N PHE A 19 2.25 -5.63 -9.22
CA PHE A 19 0.96 -5.99 -9.78
C PHE A 19 0.20 -6.93 -8.83
N TYR A 20 0.87 -7.95 -8.30
CA TYR A 20 0.27 -8.92 -7.37
C TYR A 20 -0.24 -8.24 -6.09
N VAL A 21 0.52 -7.33 -5.47
CA VAL A 21 0.05 -6.59 -4.28
C VAL A 21 -1.09 -5.63 -4.62
N THR A 22 -0.93 -4.80 -5.65
CA THR A 22 -1.86 -3.68 -5.89
C THR A 22 -3.14 -4.07 -6.61
N GLN A 23 -3.12 -5.10 -7.46
CA GLN A 23 -4.28 -5.51 -8.27
C GLN A 23 -4.90 -6.83 -7.79
N ASN A 24 -4.09 -7.75 -7.25
CA ASN A 24 -4.57 -9.07 -6.82
C ASN A 24 -4.72 -9.22 -5.31
N HIS A 25 -4.61 -8.12 -4.55
CA HIS A 25 -4.70 -8.12 -3.08
C HIS A 25 -3.67 -9.05 -2.41
N GLY A 26 -2.53 -9.25 -3.09
CA GLY A 26 -1.42 -10.04 -2.60
C GLY A 26 -0.70 -9.37 -1.43
N THR A 27 0.07 -10.17 -0.70
CA THR A 27 0.99 -9.67 0.34
C THR A 27 2.40 -10.05 -0.07
N GLU A 28 3.32 -9.07 -0.11
CA GLU A 28 4.73 -9.36 -0.33
C GLU A 28 5.29 -10.17 0.85
N PRO A 29 6.32 -11.01 0.67
CA PRO A 29 6.94 -11.70 1.78
C PRO A 29 7.44 -10.71 2.86
N PRO A 30 7.43 -11.10 4.15
CA PRO A 30 7.93 -10.23 5.20
C PRO A 30 9.41 -9.89 4.98
N PHE A 31 9.80 -8.68 5.34
CA PHE A 31 11.18 -8.17 5.25
C PHE A 31 11.74 -7.96 3.84
N THR A 32 10.94 -8.11 2.78
CA THR A 32 11.42 -7.94 1.39
C THR A 32 11.10 -6.58 0.77
N GLY A 33 10.19 -5.82 1.36
CA GLY A 33 9.72 -4.56 0.80
C GLY A 33 10.80 -3.48 0.72
N ARG A 34 11.00 -2.89 -0.47
CA ARG A 34 12.01 -1.84 -0.71
C ARG A 34 11.89 -0.65 0.25
N LEU A 35 10.67 -0.32 0.66
CA LEU A 35 10.38 0.83 1.51
C LEU A 35 10.29 0.51 3.00
N LEU A 36 10.50 -0.75 3.39
CA LEU A 36 10.42 -1.21 4.78
C LEU A 36 11.30 -0.38 5.71
N HIS A 37 12.58 -0.26 5.38
CA HIS A 37 13.56 0.48 6.18
C HIS A 37 13.76 1.92 5.70
N ASN A 38 12.91 2.45 4.82
CA ASN A 38 13.00 3.85 4.41
C ASN A 38 12.70 4.76 5.61
N LYS A 39 13.60 5.74 5.82
CA LYS A 39 13.52 6.78 6.86
C LYS A 39 13.68 8.19 6.29
N ARG A 40 13.55 8.35 4.97
CA ARG A 40 13.63 9.66 4.31
C ARG A 40 12.35 10.44 4.55
N ASP A 41 12.48 11.74 4.77
CA ASP A 41 11.35 12.66 4.87
C ASP A 41 10.61 12.76 3.53
N GLY A 42 9.29 12.87 3.60
CA GLY A 42 8.40 12.94 2.44
C GLY A 42 7.05 12.27 2.65
N VAL A 43 6.38 11.98 1.53
CA VAL A 43 5.04 11.38 1.48
C VAL A 43 5.09 10.10 0.64
N TYR A 44 4.44 9.06 1.15
CA TYR A 44 4.24 7.79 0.47
C TYR A 44 3.00 7.89 -0.40
N HIS A 45 3.19 7.75 -1.71
CA HIS A 45 2.12 7.84 -2.69
C HIS A 45 1.68 6.46 -3.16
N CYS A 46 0.42 6.36 -3.58
CA CYS A 46 -0.13 5.20 -4.23
C CYS A 46 0.63 4.95 -5.54
N LEU A 47 1.19 3.75 -5.69
CA LEU A 47 1.95 3.37 -6.88
C LEU A 47 1.15 3.48 -8.20
N ILE A 48 -0.19 3.47 -8.12
CA ILE A 48 -1.08 3.39 -9.29
C ILE A 48 -1.60 4.75 -9.73
N CYS A 49 -2.12 5.54 -8.79
CA CYS A 49 -2.77 6.82 -9.08
C CYS A 49 -2.02 8.03 -8.55
N ASP A 50 -0.86 7.81 -7.93
CA ASP A 50 -0.01 8.84 -7.33
C ASP A 50 -0.72 9.67 -6.22
N ALA A 51 -1.81 9.16 -5.66
CA ALA A 51 -2.49 9.82 -4.54
C ALA A 51 -1.62 9.72 -3.27
N PRO A 52 -1.52 10.79 -2.45
CA PRO A 52 -0.80 10.75 -1.19
C PRO A 52 -1.53 9.83 -0.20
N LEU A 53 -0.81 8.90 0.45
CA LEU A 53 -1.39 7.92 1.38
C LEU A 53 -0.88 8.10 2.81
N PHE A 54 0.43 8.23 3.01
CA PHE A 54 1.03 8.34 4.34
C PHE A 54 2.17 9.37 4.42
N HIS A 55 2.30 10.03 5.56
CA HIS A 55 3.47 10.86 5.86
C HIS A 55 4.61 10.01 6.42
N SER A 56 5.85 10.32 6.03
CA SER A 56 7.05 9.71 6.63
C SER A 56 7.13 9.87 8.15
N GLN A 57 6.62 10.98 8.69
CA GLN A 57 6.56 11.24 10.14
C GLN A 57 5.68 10.24 10.89
N THR A 58 4.69 9.65 10.20
CA THR A 58 3.76 8.68 10.79
C THR A 58 4.27 7.25 10.65
N LYS A 59 5.37 7.08 9.92
CA LYS A 59 6.04 5.80 9.75
C LYS A 59 6.84 5.46 11.00
N TYR A 60 6.72 4.21 11.45
CA TYR A 60 7.51 3.68 12.56
C TYR A 60 7.99 2.26 12.26
N ASP A 61 8.97 1.79 13.04
CA ASP A 61 9.45 0.41 12.95
C ASP A 61 8.68 -0.45 13.96
N SER A 62 7.77 -1.26 13.45
CA SER A 62 6.96 -2.19 14.24
C SER A 62 7.63 -3.55 14.42
N GLY A 63 8.71 -3.84 13.67
CA GLY A 63 9.31 -5.18 13.59
C GLY A 63 8.43 -6.23 12.91
N CYS A 64 7.28 -5.87 12.33
CA CYS A 64 6.33 -6.85 11.77
C CYS A 64 6.73 -7.41 10.40
N GLY A 65 7.69 -6.78 9.71
CA GLY A 65 8.15 -7.19 8.39
C GLY A 65 7.61 -6.35 7.22
N TRP A 66 6.70 -5.41 7.46
CA TRP A 66 6.15 -4.51 6.43
C TRP A 66 6.17 -3.04 6.89
N PRO A 67 6.20 -2.06 5.96
CA PRO A 67 6.06 -0.65 6.30
C PRO A 67 4.82 -0.42 7.17
N SER A 68 5.01 0.20 8.33
CA SER A 68 3.95 0.45 9.31
C SER A 68 3.81 1.94 9.55
N PHE A 69 2.56 2.41 9.57
CA PHE A 69 2.18 3.81 9.78
C PHE A 69 1.04 3.86 10.79
N TYR A 70 1.05 4.85 11.69
CA TYR A 70 -0.01 4.97 12.70
C TYR A 70 -1.20 5.83 12.23
N GLU A 71 -1.04 6.65 11.18
CA GLU A 71 -2.13 7.43 10.59
C GLU A 71 -1.89 7.71 9.09
N PRO A 72 -2.96 7.82 8.28
CA PRO A 72 -2.90 8.25 6.88
C PRO A 72 -2.77 9.78 6.75
N VAL A 73 -2.57 10.29 5.52
CA VAL A 73 -2.53 11.76 5.28
C VAL A 73 -3.88 12.45 5.45
N SER A 74 -4.99 11.74 5.20
CA SER A 74 -6.37 12.20 5.43
C SER A 74 -7.33 11.01 5.54
N GLU A 75 -8.55 11.24 6.04
CA GLU A 75 -9.57 10.19 6.15
C GLU A 75 -9.98 9.60 4.79
N GLU A 76 -9.92 10.39 3.72
CA GLU A 76 -10.28 9.98 2.36
C GLU A 76 -9.14 9.30 1.61
N SER A 77 -7.90 9.41 2.09
CA SER A 77 -6.75 8.85 1.39
C SER A 77 -6.72 7.32 1.37
N ILE A 78 -7.39 6.69 2.35
CA ILE A 78 -7.53 5.24 2.43
C ILE A 78 -8.95 4.82 2.79
N ARG A 79 -9.31 3.60 2.42
CA ARG A 79 -10.56 2.94 2.79
C ARG A 79 -10.30 1.68 3.58
N TYR A 80 -11.11 1.47 4.60
CA TYR A 80 -11.09 0.29 5.45
C TYR A 80 -12.16 -0.69 4.98
N ILE A 81 -11.74 -1.91 4.66
CA ILE A 81 -12.61 -2.95 4.09
C ILE A 81 -12.52 -4.18 4.97
N LYS A 82 -13.67 -4.72 5.36
CA LYS A 82 -13.71 -5.98 6.10
C LYS A 82 -13.18 -7.12 5.23
N ASP A 83 -12.20 -7.85 5.73
CA ASP A 83 -11.57 -8.97 5.05
C ASP A 83 -11.69 -10.24 5.91
N LEU A 84 -12.23 -11.29 5.29
CA LEU A 84 -12.47 -12.61 5.89
C LEU A 84 -11.60 -13.72 5.27
N SER A 85 -10.63 -13.35 4.45
CA SER A 85 -9.72 -14.31 3.80
C SER A 85 -8.88 -15.09 4.82
N HIS A 86 -8.45 -16.28 4.41
CA HIS A 86 -7.64 -17.20 5.22
C HIS A 86 -8.28 -17.61 6.57
N GLY A 87 -9.61 -17.47 6.71
CA GLY A 87 -10.32 -17.80 7.95
C GLY A 87 -10.08 -16.81 9.10
N MET A 88 -9.53 -15.62 8.81
CA MET A 88 -9.25 -14.58 9.79
C MET A 88 -10.25 -13.42 9.66
N GLN A 89 -10.48 -12.67 10.73
CA GLN A 89 -11.19 -11.39 10.65
C GLN A 89 -10.16 -10.25 10.67
N ARG A 90 -10.08 -9.51 9.57
CA ARG A 90 -9.11 -8.43 9.38
C ARG A 90 -9.79 -7.20 8.77
N ILE A 91 -9.07 -6.08 8.80
CA ILE A 91 -9.42 -4.88 8.07
C ILE A 91 -8.33 -4.65 7.02
N GLU A 92 -8.69 -4.80 5.74
CA GLU A 92 -7.85 -4.44 4.61
C GLU A 92 -7.87 -2.92 4.42
N ILE A 93 -6.71 -2.35 4.12
CA ILE A 93 -6.57 -0.94 3.75
C ILE A 93 -6.38 -0.86 2.23
N ARG A 94 -7.19 -0.03 1.55
CA ARG A 94 -7.03 0.29 0.12
C ARG A 94 -6.90 1.79 -0.09
N CYS A 95 -6.31 2.18 -1.23
CA CYS A 95 -6.36 3.57 -1.69
C CYS A 95 -7.81 4.07 -1.77
N GLY A 96 -8.02 5.32 -1.35
CA GLY A 96 -9.27 6.08 -1.47
C GLY A 96 -9.99 5.91 -2.79
#